data_AF-A0A955K495-F1
#
_entry.id   AF-A0A955K495-F1
#
_cell.length_a   1.000
_cell.length_b   1.000
_cell.length_c   1.000
_cell.angle_alpha   90.00
_cell.angle_beta   90.00
_cell.angle_gamma   90.00
#
_symmetry.space_group_name_H-M   'P 1'
#
loop_
_entity.id
_entity.type
_entity.pdbx_description
1 polymer ?
#
loop_
_entity_poly.entity_id
_entity_poly.type
_entity_poly.pdbx_seq_one_letter_code
_entity_poly.pdbx_strand_id
1 'polypeptide(L)'
;MYTHLKEREYYENLYDSMTIEDARRCIKYYDNFYADFKKKLPKDEKIDRPGNAFVLNVFYMETVGNELLRRYENRDEKINEWVNRDEAKDAQISEARLQEEPNCQHCHKQGLRIIDKSLMHRKEGAKYDDPEEVLFMLKCPHCDKNSAFWEDGTAWRVKPTTCPKCNTEMTHKSRRSKLAVTITYTCPDCSHSYKDRIDLRNKEEKPDPDYDKDRAHYCLQDKEFRERLFSMRRDFREMARLGKEMQERRDNQHVYVAVKELKKPKIAELIPLLSEPLKKAGYIEFHLDKPEMGRDVYVGFSCLDSKSERDDNESRKTLKKLVDSTLEETNWRLMSDGISYRLGYLNGRVRAYEGEEDLKNLVIKSKKLKPKRISRSKADNAYRIKDKDGREIIL
;
A
#
# COMPACT_ATOMS: atom_id res chain seq x y z
N MET A 1 -14.74 -8.99 39.89
CA MET A 1 -14.26 -9.38 38.56
C MET A 1 -14.72 -8.32 37.59
N TYR A 2 -13.79 -7.66 36.92
CA TYR A 2 -14.07 -6.61 35.95
C TYR A 2 -14.49 -7.26 34.62
N THR A 3 -15.52 -6.73 33.98
CA THR A 3 -15.95 -7.17 32.63
C THR A 3 -15.39 -6.21 31.61
N HIS A 4 -14.55 -6.73 30.71
CA HIS A 4 -13.92 -5.98 29.64
C HIS A 4 -14.93 -5.67 28.54
N LEU A 5 -15.68 -6.66 28.09
CA LEU A 5 -16.68 -6.52 27.03
C LEU A 5 -17.74 -5.50 27.43
N LYS A 6 -17.95 -4.52 26.55
CA LYS A 6 -19.02 -3.51 26.66
C LYS A 6 -20.09 -3.72 25.60
N GLU A 7 -21.18 -2.98 25.72
CA GLU A 7 -22.17 -2.91 24.65
C GLU A 7 -21.57 -2.31 23.38
N ARG A 8 -22.07 -2.72 22.21
CA ARG A 8 -21.56 -2.25 20.91
C ARG A 8 -21.52 -0.73 20.80
N GLU A 9 -22.51 -0.04 21.35
CA GLU A 9 -22.60 1.42 21.36
C GLU A 9 -21.38 2.10 22.00
N TYR A 10 -20.79 1.49 23.03
CA TYR A 10 -19.55 2.01 23.64
C TYR A 10 -18.41 2.07 22.64
N TYR A 11 -18.18 0.99 21.88
CA TYR A 11 -17.11 0.91 20.89
C TYR A 11 -17.38 1.82 19.69
N GLU A 12 -18.65 1.95 19.29
CA GLU A 12 -19.06 2.87 18.24
C GLU A 12 -18.78 4.33 18.63
N ASN A 13 -19.16 4.73 19.85
CA ASN A 13 -18.90 6.08 20.36
C ASN A 13 -17.39 6.34 20.52
N LEU A 14 -16.62 5.35 20.95
CA LEU A 14 -15.16 5.46 21.03
C LEU A 14 -14.52 5.60 19.64
N TYR A 15 -14.99 4.84 18.66
CA TYR A 15 -14.48 4.92 17.29
C TYR A 15 -14.79 6.27 16.65
N ASP A 16 -16.04 6.74 16.81
CA ASP A 16 -16.50 8.02 16.28
C ASP A 16 -15.73 9.18 16.95
N SER A 17 -15.51 9.14 18.27
CA SER A 17 -14.75 10.18 18.99
C SER A 17 -13.29 10.27 18.55
N MET A 18 -12.61 9.14 18.39
CA MET A 18 -11.25 9.09 17.84
C MET A 18 -11.21 9.62 16.39
N THR A 19 -12.22 9.30 15.59
CA THR A 19 -12.32 9.79 14.21
C THR A 19 -12.48 11.31 14.18
N ILE A 20 -13.31 11.87 15.05
CA ILE A 20 -13.51 13.32 15.18
C ILE A 20 -12.21 14.01 15.65
N GLU A 21 -11.54 13.47 16.66
CA GLU A 21 -10.28 14.04 17.16
C GLU A 21 -9.20 14.08 16.06
N ASP A 22 -9.02 12.97 15.34
CA ASP A 22 -8.07 12.88 14.24
C ASP A 22 -8.45 13.83 13.10
N ALA A 23 -9.74 13.91 12.74
CA ALA A 23 -10.23 14.82 11.70
C ALA A 23 -10.01 16.29 12.06
N ARG A 24 -10.29 16.69 13.31
CA ARG A 24 -10.01 18.03 13.83
C ARG A 24 -8.54 18.38 13.84
N ARG A 25 -7.67 17.40 14.09
CA ARG A 25 -6.23 17.59 13.98
C ARG A 25 -5.83 17.80 12.51
N CYS A 26 -6.35 16.98 11.60
CA CYS A 26 -6.05 17.06 10.17
C CYS A 26 -6.60 18.34 9.51
N ILE A 27 -7.81 18.76 9.84
CA ILE A 27 -8.44 19.96 9.25
C ILE A 27 -7.65 21.23 9.59
N LYS A 28 -7.03 21.30 10.77
CA LYS A 28 -6.14 22.43 11.12
C LYS A 28 -4.98 22.57 10.14
N TYR A 29 -4.41 21.47 9.65
CA TYR A 29 -3.35 21.52 8.64
C TYR A 29 -3.90 22.00 7.30
N TYR A 30 -5.09 21.52 6.91
CA TYR A 30 -5.78 21.99 5.71
C TYR A 30 -6.10 23.49 5.77
N ASP A 31 -6.64 23.97 6.89
CA ASP A 31 -7.02 25.37 7.07
C ASP A 31 -5.81 26.30 7.04
N ASN A 32 -4.70 25.89 7.67
CA ASN A 32 -3.43 26.61 7.61
C ASN A 32 -2.92 26.70 6.16
N PHE A 33 -2.95 25.58 5.44
CA PHE A 33 -2.57 25.56 4.02
C PHE A 33 -3.50 26.43 3.18
N TYR A 34 -4.81 26.35 3.38
CA TYR A 34 -5.80 27.14 2.66
C TYR A 34 -5.58 28.64 2.87
N ALA A 35 -5.34 29.07 4.11
CA ALA A 35 -5.05 30.46 4.44
C ALA A 35 -3.74 30.94 3.77
N ASP A 36 -2.68 30.14 3.85
CA ASP A 36 -1.39 30.47 3.23
C ASP A 36 -1.47 30.48 1.71
N PHE A 37 -2.16 29.51 1.11
CA PHE A 37 -2.39 29.41 -0.31
C PHE A 37 -3.16 30.64 -0.81
N LYS A 38 -4.26 30.98 -0.14
CA LYS A 38 -5.06 32.19 -0.45
C LYS A 38 -4.24 33.47 -0.36
N LYS A 39 -3.33 33.59 0.61
CA LYS A 39 -2.45 34.77 0.78
C LYS A 39 -1.40 34.88 -0.33
N LYS A 40 -0.93 33.75 -0.86
CA LYS A 40 0.11 33.68 -1.90
C LYS A 40 -0.45 33.80 -3.32
N LEU A 41 -1.76 33.70 -3.51
CA LEU A 41 -2.39 33.89 -4.82
C LEU A 41 -2.15 35.31 -5.35
N PRO A 42 -1.89 35.47 -6.67
CA PRO A 42 -1.91 36.77 -7.32
C PRO A 42 -3.24 37.48 -7.10
N LYS A 43 -3.24 38.82 -7.01
CA LYS A 43 -4.44 39.62 -6.67
C LYS A 43 -5.58 39.48 -7.68
N ASP A 44 -5.26 39.11 -8.91
CA ASP A 44 -6.18 38.87 -10.02
C ASP A 44 -6.69 37.43 -10.10
N GLU A 45 -6.12 36.51 -9.32
CA GLU A 45 -6.56 35.12 -9.28
C GLU A 45 -7.58 34.85 -8.17
N LYS A 46 -8.59 34.06 -8.53
CA LYS A 46 -9.57 33.55 -7.57
C LYS A 46 -9.24 32.12 -7.15
N ILE A 47 -9.63 31.79 -5.91
CA ILE A 47 -9.39 30.48 -5.31
C ILE A 47 -10.23 29.36 -5.95
N ASP A 48 -11.37 29.72 -6.54
CA ASP A 48 -12.30 28.84 -7.24
C ASP A 48 -11.90 28.57 -8.70
N ARG A 49 -10.83 29.21 -9.21
CA ARG A 49 -10.28 28.89 -10.54
C ARG A 49 -9.96 27.39 -10.60
N PRO A 50 -10.29 26.68 -11.69
CA PRO A 50 -10.17 25.21 -11.74
C PRO A 50 -8.81 24.65 -11.29
N GLY A 51 -7.69 25.28 -11.65
CA GLY A 51 -6.36 24.85 -11.20
C GLY A 51 -6.13 25.00 -9.69
N ASN A 52 -6.59 26.11 -9.11
CA ASN A 52 -6.48 26.39 -7.68
C ASN A 52 -7.40 25.46 -6.88
N ALA A 53 -8.64 25.29 -7.34
CA ALA A 53 -9.59 24.34 -6.77
C ALA A 53 -9.06 22.90 -6.82
N PHE A 54 -8.38 22.51 -7.90
CA PHE A 54 -7.74 21.20 -8.01
C PHE A 54 -6.65 21.01 -6.95
N VAL A 55 -5.74 21.98 -6.78
CA VAL A 55 -4.68 21.90 -5.76
C VAL A 55 -5.29 21.78 -4.35
N LEU A 56 -6.31 22.57 -4.05
CA LEU A 56 -7.02 22.49 -2.76
C LEU A 56 -7.68 21.13 -2.56
N ASN A 57 -8.35 20.58 -3.57
CA ASN A 57 -8.97 19.26 -3.47
C ASN A 57 -7.93 18.15 -3.28
N VAL A 58 -6.78 18.23 -3.97
CA VAL A 58 -5.67 17.28 -3.78
C VAL A 58 -5.18 17.33 -2.35
N PHE A 59 -4.87 18.53 -1.84
CA PHE A 59 -4.36 18.69 -0.48
C PHE A 59 -5.40 18.29 0.58
N TYR A 60 -6.68 18.60 0.35
CA TYR A 60 -7.78 18.17 1.22
C TYR A 60 -7.87 16.64 1.28
N MET A 61 -7.85 15.97 0.12
CA MET A 61 -7.93 14.50 0.08
C MET A 61 -6.71 13.84 0.71
N GLU A 62 -5.52 14.42 0.53
CA GLU A 62 -4.29 13.91 1.14
C GLU A 62 -4.28 14.04 2.66
N THR A 63 -4.73 15.19 3.19
CA THR A 63 -4.66 15.48 4.63
C THR A 63 -5.86 14.97 5.42
N VAL A 64 -7.06 15.01 4.83
CA VAL A 64 -8.33 14.72 5.52
C VAL A 64 -9.10 13.63 4.78
N GLY A 65 -9.46 13.86 3.52
CA GLY A 65 -10.48 13.07 2.83
C GLY A 65 -10.18 11.57 2.72
N ASN A 66 -8.94 11.18 2.43
CA ASN A 66 -8.56 9.77 2.34
C ASN A 66 -8.62 9.05 3.69
N GLU A 67 -8.24 9.72 4.78
CA GLU A 67 -8.33 9.13 6.13
C GLU A 67 -9.78 8.98 6.58
N LEU A 68 -10.64 9.97 6.30
CA LEU A 68 -12.08 9.85 6.60
C LEU A 68 -12.72 8.69 5.82
N LEU A 69 -12.41 8.57 4.52
CA LEU A 69 -12.90 7.46 3.71
C LEU A 69 -12.39 6.11 4.25
N ARG A 70 -11.12 6.00 4.61
CA ARG A 70 -10.54 4.79 5.20
C ARG A 70 -11.20 4.42 6.52
N ARG A 71 -11.44 5.40 7.40
CA ARG A 71 -12.13 5.22 8.69
C ARG A 71 -13.57 4.76 8.48
N TYR A 72 -14.27 5.33 7.51
CA TYR A 72 -15.63 4.94 7.17
C TYR A 72 -15.69 3.51 6.60
N GLU A 73 -14.81 3.16 5.66
CA GLU A 73 -14.74 1.84 5.04
C GLU A 73 -14.39 0.74 6.06
N ASN A 74 -13.55 1.04 7.07
CA ASN A 74 -13.05 0.06 8.03
C ASN A 74 -13.76 0.12 9.40
N ARG A 75 -14.83 0.92 9.54
CA ARG A 75 -15.50 1.16 10.84
C ARG A 75 -15.92 -0.15 11.52
N ASP A 76 -16.73 -0.94 10.83
CA ASP A 76 -17.29 -2.17 11.41
C ASP A 76 -16.22 -3.23 11.69
N GLU A 77 -15.22 -3.34 10.80
CA GLU A 77 -14.08 -4.23 11.01
C GLU A 77 -13.35 -3.87 12.31
N LYS A 78 -13.02 -2.59 12.51
CA LYS A 78 -12.28 -2.15 13.69
C LYS A 78 -13.08 -2.27 14.99
N ILE A 79 -14.38 -1.97 14.95
CA ILE A 79 -15.26 -2.17 16.10
C ILE A 79 -15.35 -3.65 16.45
N ASN A 80 -15.54 -4.52 15.46
CA ASN A 80 -15.60 -5.96 15.69
C ASN A 80 -14.26 -6.49 16.23
N GLU A 81 -13.11 -5.99 15.76
CA GLU A 81 -11.81 -6.32 16.34
C GLU A 81 -11.71 -5.96 17.83
N TRP A 82 -12.23 -4.81 18.25
CA TRP A 82 -12.23 -4.41 19.66
C TRP A 82 -13.19 -5.24 20.51
N VAL A 83 -14.39 -5.50 19.99
CA VAL A 83 -15.39 -6.38 20.64
C VAL A 83 -14.80 -7.77 20.85
N ASN A 84 -14.27 -8.39 19.78
CA ASN A 84 -13.68 -9.73 19.85
C ASN A 84 -12.46 -9.79 20.79
N ARG A 85 -11.66 -8.72 20.84
CA ARG A 85 -10.53 -8.62 21.76
C ARG A 85 -11.00 -8.63 23.22
N ASP A 86 -12.00 -7.81 23.55
CA ASP A 86 -12.48 -7.72 24.93
C ASP A 86 -13.26 -8.98 25.33
N GLU A 87 -13.99 -9.59 24.40
CA GLU A 87 -14.62 -10.91 24.60
C GLU A 87 -13.56 -11.99 24.88
N ALA A 88 -12.47 -12.02 24.11
CA ALA A 88 -11.36 -12.95 24.34
C ALA A 88 -10.68 -12.73 25.71
N LYS A 89 -10.56 -11.48 26.16
CA LYS A 89 -10.03 -11.15 27.50
C LYS A 89 -10.95 -11.66 28.60
N ASP A 90 -12.26 -11.44 28.46
CA ASP A 90 -13.24 -11.95 29.42
C ASP A 90 -13.27 -13.48 29.45
N ALA A 91 -13.19 -14.14 28.28
CA ALA A 91 -13.07 -15.58 28.18
C ALA A 91 -11.82 -16.10 28.91
N GLN A 92 -10.64 -15.53 28.63
CA GLN A 92 -9.38 -15.89 29.29
C GLN A 92 -9.49 -15.80 30.82
N ILE A 93 -10.03 -14.70 31.36
CA ILE A 93 -10.25 -14.54 32.81
C ILE A 93 -11.24 -15.58 33.34
N SER A 94 -12.33 -15.82 32.63
CA SER A 94 -13.38 -16.75 33.06
C SER A 94 -12.90 -18.20 33.09
N GLU A 95 -12.07 -18.59 32.12
CA GLU A 95 -11.56 -19.94 31.91
C GLU A 95 -10.32 -20.23 32.77
N ALA A 96 -9.51 -19.22 33.09
CA ALA A 96 -8.28 -19.39 33.86
C ALA A 96 -8.53 -20.14 35.19
N ARG A 97 -7.73 -21.19 35.43
CA ARG A 97 -7.72 -21.97 36.68
C ARG A 97 -6.28 -22.11 37.16
N LEU A 98 -6.08 -22.10 38.48
CA LEU A 98 -4.82 -22.54 39.06
C LEU A 98 -4.72 -24.05 38.93
N GLN A 99 -3.55 -24.55 38.49
CA GLN A 99 -3.28 -25.99 38.37
C GLN A 99 -3.24 -26.67 39.74
N GLU A 100 -2.68 -26.00 40.74
CA GLU A 100 -2.58 -26.47 42.11
C GLU A 100 -2.97 -25.35 43.09
N GLU A 101 -3.48 -25.69 44.27
CA GLU A 101 -3.79 -24.70 45.30
C GLU A 101 -2.50 -24.23 46.00
N PRO A 102 -2.10 -22.96 45.85
CA PRO A 102 -0.86 -22.49 46.43
C PRO A 102 -1.00 -22.23 47.93
N ASN A 103 0.11 -22.34 48.66
CA ASN A 103 0.19 -21.94 50.06
C ASN A 103 0.25 -20.42 50.19
N CYS A 104 -0.33 -19.86 51.27
CA CYS A 104 -0.25 -18.43 51.55
C CYS A 104 1.20 -17.93 51.61
N GLN A 105 1.55 -16.87 50.87
CA GLN A 105 2.90 -16.29 50.86
C GLN A 105 3.33 -15.73 52.23
N HIS A 106 2.39 -15.49 53.15
CA HIS A 106 2.64 -14.84 54.44
C HIS A 106 2.63 -15.78 55.64
N CYS A 107 1.85 -16.86 55.59
CA CYS A 107 1.69 -17.80 56.71
C CYS A 107 1.81 -19.28 56.33
N HIS A 108 2.02 -19.57 55.04
CA HIS A 108 2.23 -20.91 54.48
C HIS A 108 1.10 -21.92 54.70
N LYS A 109 -0.08 -21.49 55.15
CA LYS A 109 -1.29 -22.33 55.27
C LYS A 109 -2.05 -22.40 53.94
N GLN A 110 -2.77 -23.51 53.75
CA GLN A 110 -3.69 -23.78 52.63
C GLN A 110 -5.09 -23.16 52.87
N GLY A 111 -6.02 -23.33 51.93
CA GLY A 111 -7.39 -22.84 52.01
C GLY A 111 -7.56 -21.42 51.45
N LEU A 112 -6.73 -21.04 50.47
CA LEU A 112 -6.77 -19.72 49.86
C LEU A 112 -8.04 -19.56 49.00
N ARG A 113 -8.73 -18.43 49.12
CA ARG A 113 -9.92 -18.13 48.33
C ARG A 113 -9.61 -17.12 47.25
N ILE A 114 -9.90 -17.43 45.99
CA ILE A 114 -9.81 -16.47 44.88
C ILE A 114 -10.81 -15.34 45.13
N ILE A 115 -10.31 -14.11 45.18
CA ILE A 115 -11.14 -12.90 45.35
C ILE A 115 -11.17 -12.06 44.08
N ASP A 116 -10.16 -12.17 43.22
CA ASP A 116 -10.09 -11.47 41.95
C ASP A 116 -9.20 -12.20 40.93
N LYS A 117 -9.46 -11.93 39.66
CA LYS A 117 -8.63 -12.32 38.53
C LYS A 117 -8.46 -11.10 37.64
N SER A 118 -7.22 -10.78 37.29
CA SER A 118 -6.89 -9.59 36.50
C SER A 118 -5.85 -9.94 35.44
N LEU A 119 -5.95 -9.36 34.25
CA LEU A 119 -4.91 -9.49 33.21
C LEU A 119 -3.76 -8.54 33.49
N MET A 120 -2.53 -9.04 33.44
CA MET A 120 -1.31 -8.25 33.60
C MET A 120 -0.16 -8.80 32.76
N HIS A 121 0.73 -7.92 32.28
CA HIS A 121 1.98 -8.35 31.69
C HIS A 121 2.99 -8.74 32.78
N ARG A 122 3.60 -9.91 32.63
CA ARG A 122 4.66 -10.40 33.53
C ARG A 122 6.00 -9.66 33.35
N LYS A 123 6.29 -9.20 32.13
CA LYS A 123 7.59 -8.57 31.77
C LYS A 123 7.57 -7.06 31.97
N GLU A 124 8.72 -6.51 32.34
CA GLU A 124 8.95 -5.07 32.38
C GLU A 124 9.12 -4.49 30.97
N GLY A 125 8.57 -3.30 30.74
CA GLY A 125 8.60 -2.65 29.43
C GLY A 125 7.73 -3.35 28.40
N ALA A 126 6.77 -4.16 28.84
CA ALA A 126 5.82 -4.82 27.97
C ALA A 126 5.13 -3.80 27.07
N LYS A 127 5.11 -4.10 25.77
CA LYS A 127 4.38 -3.33 24.78
C LYS A 127 2.91 -3.68 24.84
N TYR A 128 2.08 -2.81 24.29
CA TYR A 128 0.62 -3.00 24.24
C TYR A 128 0.20 -4.35 23.61
N ASP A 129 1.00 -4.86 22.66
CA ASP A 129 0.73 -6.11 21.95
C ASP A 129 1.36 -7.35 22.62
N ASP A 130 2.08 -7.18 23.73
CA ASP A 130 2.65 -8.33 24.44
C ASP A 130 1.52 -9.13 25.10
N PRO A 131 1.66 -10.46 25.23
CA PRO A 131 0.62 -11.27 25.85
C PRO A 131 0.41 -10.87 27.31
N GLU A 132 -0.85 -10.76 27.71
CA GLU A 132 -1.27 -10.62 29.11
C GLU A 132 -1.51 -12.01 29.71
N GLU A 133 -1.15 -12.18 30.98
CA GLU A 133 -1.40 -13.40 31.74
C GLU A 133 -2.39 -13.09 32.87
N VAL A 134 -3.18 -14.09 33.29
CA VAL A 134 -4.10 -13.91 34.41
C VAL A 134 -3.33 -13.99 35.73
N LEU A 135 -3.46 -12.92 36.51
CA LEU A 135 -3.03 -12.84 37.89
C LEU A 135 -4.21 -13.14 38.81
N PHE A 136 -4.10 -14.21 39.59
CA PHE A 136 -5.05 -14.56 40.63
C PHE A 136 -4.69 -13.83 41.91
N MET A 137 -5.63 -13.06 42.46
CA MET A 137 -5.52 -12.54 43.80
C MET A 137 -6.34 -13.41 44.75
N LEU A 138 -5.68 -13.98 45.74
CA LEU A 138 -6.29 -14.85 46.73
C LEU A 138 -6.20 -14.26 48.13
N LYS A 139 -7.26 -14.46 48.91
CA LYS A 139 -7.36 -14.04 50.31
C LYS A 139 -7.14 -15.23 51.23
N CYS A 140 -6.22 -15.09 52.19
CA CYS A 140 -5.97 -16.11 53.19
C CYS A 140 -6.95 -15.99 54.37
N PRO A 141 -7.69 -17.06 54.73
CA PRO A 141 -8.61 -17.03 55.87
C PRO A 141 -7.89 -17.02 57.22
N HIS A 142 -6.61 -17.41 57.27
CA HIS A 142 -5.85 -17.54 58.52
C HIS A 142 -5.13 -16.27 58.97
N CYS A 143 -4.69 -15.43 58.03
CA CYS A 143 -3.95 -14.20 58.35
C CYS A 143 -4.55 -12.93 57.74
N ASP A 144 -5.68 -13.05 57.04
CA ASP A 144 -6.42 -11.96 56.38
C ASP A 144 -5.58 -11.15 55.35
N LYS A 145 -4.41 -11.66 54.96
CA LYS A 145 -3.55 -11.07 53.93
C LYS A 145 -3.85 -11.66 52.56
N ASN A 146 -3.61 -10.84 51.53
CA ASN A 146 -3.72 -11.27 50.14
C ASN A 146 -2.39 -11.83 49.64
N SER A 147 -2.48 -12.85 48.80
CA SER A 147 -1.37 -13.39 48.01
C SER A 147 -1.78 -13.38 46.54
N ALA A 148 -0.83 -13.11 45.66
CA ALA A 148 -1.10 -13.06 44.23
C ALA A 148 -0.22 -14.07 43.50
N PHE A 149 -0.79 -14.78 42.53
CA PHE A 149 -0.12 -15.85 41.78
C PHE A 149 -0.50 -15.79 40.31
N TRP A 150 0.46 -16.05 39.44
CA TRP A 150 0.23 -16.23 38.01
C TRP A 150 -0.46 -17.58 37.72
N GLU A 151 -0.97 -17.75 36.50
CA GLU A 151 -1.62 -19.00 36.05
C GLU A 151 -0.77 -20.26 36.26
N ASP A 152 0.55 -20.15 36.12
CA ASP A 152 1.50 -21.25 36.35
C ASP A 152 1.77 -21.54 37.84
N GLY A 153 1.08 -20.87 38.76
CA GLY A 153 1.28 -21.00 40.20
C GLY A 153 2.48 -20.21 40.74
N THR A 154 3.22 -19.48 39.89
CA THR A 154 4.33 -18.64 40.33
C THR A 154 3.81 -17.47 41.15
N ALA A 155 4.37 -17.29 42.34
CA ALA A 155 3.99 -16.22 43.24
C ALA A 155 4.38 -14.84 42.66
N TRP A 156 3.41 -13.94 42.54
CA TRP A 156 3.66 -12.56 42.14
C TRP A 156 4.45 -11.83 43.22
N ARG A 157 5.40 -11.01 42.77
CA ARG A 157 6.26 -10.22 43.64
C ARG A 157 6.19 -8.76 43.19
N VAL A 158 5.96 -7.87 44.15
CA VAL A 158 6.07 -6.42 43.92
C VAL A 158 7.50 -6.15 43.49
N LYS A 159 7.68 -5.45 42.37
CA LYS A 159 9.02 -4.99 41.98
C LYS A 159 9.55 -4.01 43.03
N PRO A 160 10.75 -4.21 43.58
CA PRO A 160 11.33 -3.28 44.54
C PRO A 160 11.59 -1.93 43.88
N THR A 161 11.15 -0.85 44.54
CA THR A 161 11.52 0.52 44.14
C THR A 161 12.94 0.79 44.61
N THR A 162 13.87 1.08 43.70
CA THR A 162 15.26 1.37 44.07
C THR A 162 15.47 2.86 44.30
N CYS A 163 16.42 3.19 45.19
CA CYS A 163 16.75 4.57 45.50
C CYS A 163 17.49 5.21 44.31
N PRO A 164 17.07 6.38 43.81
CA PRO A 164 17.75 7.05 42.71
C PRO A 164 19.19 7.50 43.04
N LYS A 165 19.57 7.53 44.33
CA LYS A 165 20.90 7.96 44.77
C LYS A 165 21.89 6.83 45.00
N CYS A 166 21.45 5.72 45.60
CA CYS A 166 22.34 4.61 45.99
C CYS A 166 21.89 3.25 45.48
N ASN A 167 20.80 3.20 44.71
CA ASN A 167 20.22 1.97 44.14
C ASN A 167 19.74 0.92 45.15
N THR A 168 19.80 1.21 46.45
CA THR A 168 19.24 0.37 47.52
C THR A 168 17.72 0.31 47.43
N GLU A 169 17.14 -0.86 47.71
CA GLU A 169 15.68 -1.04 47.79
C GLU A 169 15.06 -0.12 48.85
N MET A 170 14.04 0.63 48.44
CA MET A 170 13.33 1.57 49.28
C MET A 170 12.16 0.91 49.99
N THR A 171 11.93 1.34 51.23
CA THR A 171 10.69 1.04 51.96
C THR A 171 9.62 2.04 51.57
N HIS A 172 8.34 1.65 51.62
CA HIS A 172 7.25 2.57 51.32
C HIS A 172 6.09 2.46 52.30
N LYS A 173 5.38 3.58 52.50
CA LYS A 173 4.12 3.66 53.23
C LYS A 173 3.09 4.39 52.39
N SER A 174 1.92 3.80 52.22
CA SER A 174 0.80 4.42 51.50
C SER A 174 -0.25 4.94 52.47
N ARG A 175 -0.79 6.13 52.19
CA ARG A 175 -1.94 6.72 52.88
C ARG A 175 -3.00 7.06 51.85
N ARG A 176 -4.18 6.45 51.98
CA ARG A 176 -5.33 6.73 51.11
C ARG A 176 -6.24 7.77 51.76
N SER A 177 -6.68 8.73 50.95
CA SER A 177 -7.75 9.68 51.28
C SER A 177 -8.86 9.58 50.23
N LYS A 178 -9.98 10.30 50.41
CA LYS A 178 -11.05 10.34 49.40
C LYS A 178 -10.60 10.93 48.05
N LEU A 179 -9.62 11.83 48.07
CA LEU A 179 -9.21 12.60 46.89
C LEU A 179 -7.88 12.15 46.29
N ALA A 180 -7.07 11.40 47.02
CA ALA A 180 -5.75 10.99 46.56
C ALA A 180 -5.19 9.80 47.35
N VAL A 181 -4.30 9.04 46.72
CA VAL A 181 -3.37 8.13 47.39
C VAL A 181 -2.01 8.80 47.44
N THR A 182 -1.40 8.90 48.63
CA THR A 182 -0.03 9.39 48.79
C THR A 182 0.86 8.25 49.23
N ILE A 183 1.90 7.96 48.46
CA ILE A 183 2.90 6.93 48.74
C ILE A 183 4.19 7.65 49.12
N THR A 184 4.71 7.39 50.32
CA THR A 184 6.00 7.92 50.77
C THR A 184 7.04 6.82 50.66
N TYR A 185 8.09 7.05 49.88
CA TYR A 185 9.23 6.15 49.74
C TYR A 185 10.37 6.66 50.60
N THR A 186 11.02 5.76 51.35
CA THR A 186 12.16 6.06 52.21
C THR A 186 13.26 5.03 51.99
N CYS A 187 14.44 5.52 51.59
CA CYS A 187 15.64 4.70 51.45
C CYS A 187 16.23 4.43 52.85
N PRO A 188 16.41 3.16 53.25
CA PRO A 188 16.97 2.82 54.56
C PRO A 188 18.47 3.16 54.68
N ASP A 189 19.19 3.24 53.56
CA ASP A 189 20.65 3.36 53.53
C ASP A 189 21.12 4.83 53.48
N CYS A 190 20.56 5.64 52.58
CA CYS A 190 20.96 7.05 52.42
C CYS A 190 19.94 8.07 52.97
N SER A 191 18.89 7.61 53.66
CA SER A 191 17.79 8.42 54.22
C SER A 191 17.02 9.29 53.20
N HIS A 192 17.26 9.11 51.89
CA HIS A 192 16.51 9.82 50.86
C HIS A 192 15.05 9.41 50.89
N SER A 193 14.14 10.39 50.82
CA SER A 193 12.70 10.14 50.73
C SER A 193 12.02 11.06 49.75
N TYR A 194 10.96 10.55 49.12
CA TYR A 194 10.09 11.33 48.25
C TYR A 194 8.65 10.82 48.36
N LYS A 195 7.70 11.60 47.84
CA LYS A 195 6.27 11.28 47.89
C LYS A 195 5.68 11.32 46.50
N ASP A 196 5.01 10.23 46.12
CA ASP A 196 4.16 10.19 44.94
C ASP A 196 2.71 10.38 45.35
N ARG A 197 1.97 11.16 44.56
CA ARG A 197 0.55 11.42 44.78
C ARG A 197 -0.25 11.04 43.55
N ILE A 198 -1.13 10.07 43.73
CA ILE A 198 -2.12 9.66 42.74
C ILE A 198 -3.41 10.42 43.05
N ASP A 199 -3.85 11.29 42.15
CA ASP A 199 -5.12 12.01 42.28
C ASP A 199 -6.28 11.07 41.94
N LEU A 200 -7.29 10.99 42.80
CA LEU A 200 -8.47 10.15 42.63
C LEU A 200 -9.69 10.97 42.14
N ARG A 201 -9.51 12.26 41.85
CA ARG A 201 -10.60 13.10 41.33
C ARG A 201 -10.88 12.75 39.88
N ASN A 202 -12.10 12.30 39.59
CA ASN A 202 -12.63 12.31 38.23
C ASN A 202 -12.78 13.77 37.81
N LYS A 203 -12.00 14.20 36.81
CA LYS A 203 -12.29 15.44 36.10
C LYS A 203 -13.43 15.10 35.14
N GLU A 204 -14.63 15.62 35.40
CA GLU A 204 -15.69 15.59 34.40
C GLU A 204 -15.19 16.38 33.19
N GLU A 205 -15.07 15.70 32.06
CA GLU A 205 -14.76 16.34 30.79
C GLU A 205 -15.93 17.24 30.42
N LYS A 206 -15.62 18.47 30.00
CA LYS A 206 -16.65 19.42 29.59
C LYS A 206 -17.33 18.86 28.34
N PRO A 207 -18.67 18.88 28.25
CA PRO A 207 -19.38 18.49 27.05
C PRO A 207 -18.87 19.31 25.85
N ASP A 208 -18.50 18.61 24.78
CA ASP A 208 -18.07 19.24 23.54
C ASP A 208 -19.29 19.67 22.73
N PRO A 209 -19.52 21.00 22.55
CA PRO A 209 -20.73 21.51 21.91
C PRO A 209 -20.80 21.17 20.41
N ASP A 210 -19.66 20.90 19.75
CA ASP A 210 -19.60 20.65 18.31
C ASP A 210 -19.58 19.14 17.98
N TYR A 211 -19.63 18.26 18.99
CA TYR A 211 -19.46 16.81 18.82
C TYR A 211 -20.44 16.22 17.80
N ASP A 212 -21.75 16.46 17.95
CA ASP A 212 -22.76 15.86 17.07
C ASP A 212 -22.65 16.34 15.62
N LYS A 213 -22.30 17.61 15.44
CA LYS A 213 -22.08 18.20 14.12
C LYS A 213 -20.86 17.60 13.45
N ASP A 214 -19.76 17.50 14.19
CA ASP A 214 -18.51 16.93 13.72
C ASP A 214 -18.62 15.43 13.49
N ARG A 215 -19.42 14.73 14.30
CA ARG A 215 -19.77 13.33 14.08
C ARG A 215 -20.49 13.15 12.75
N ALA A 216 -21.52 13.94 12.49
CA ALA A 216 -22.27 13.84 11.23
C ALA A 216 -21.38 14.09 10.00
N HIS A 217 -20.46 15.06 10.11
CA HIS A 217 -19.56 15.45 9.02
C HIS A 217 -18.36 14.50 8.87
N TYR A 218 -17.54 14.32 9.90
CA TYR A 218 -16.29 13.57 9.84
C TYR A 218 -16.49 12.05 9.88
N CYS A 219 -17.54 11.54 10.51
CA CYS A 219 -17.89 10.12 10.40
C CYS A 219 -18.65 9.80 9.10
N LEU A 220 -18.73 10.76 8.17
CA LEU A 220 -19.34 10.61 6.85
C LEU A 220 -20.80 10.10 6.88
N GLN A 221 -21.58 10.57 7.85
CA GLN A 221 -23.01 10.26 7.92
C GLN A 221 -23.79 11.06 6.86
N ASP A 222 -23.31 12.27 6.54
CA ASP A 222 -23.76 13.04 5.39
C ASP A 222 -23.42 12.31 4.08
N LYS A 223 -24.47 11.88 3.36
CA LYS A 223 -24.34 11.12 2.12
C LYS A 223 -23.76 11.95 0.99
N GLU A 224 -24.15 13.21 0.85
CA GLU A 224 -23.72 14.07 -0.25
C GLU A 224 -22.22 14.35 -0.12
N PHE A 225 -21.79 14.72 1.09
CA PHE A 225 -20.38 14.94 1.37
C PHE A 225 -19.55 13.68 1.14
N ARG A 226 -20.03 12.53 1.63
CA ARG A 226 -19.36 11.24 1.44
C ARG A 226 -19.20 10.88 -0.04
N GLU A 227 -20.28 10.98 -0.83
CA GLU A 227 -20.25 10.69 -2.27
C GLU A 227 -19.29 11.61 -3.02
N ARG A 228 -19.22 12.88 -2.63
CA ARG A 228 -18.26 13.83 -3.18
C ARG A 228 -16.81 13.39 -2.94
N LEU A 229 -16.47 12.94 -1.72
CA LEU A 229 -15.12 12.42 -1.43
C LEU A 229 -14.80 11.16 -2.25
N PHE A 230 -15.76 10.24 -2.38
CA PHE A 230 -15.58 9.06 -3.23
C PHE A 230 -15.36 9.42 -4.71
N SER A 231 -16.10 10.40 -5.23
CA SER A 231 -15.90 10.89 -6.59
C SER A 231 -14.51 11.47 -6.78
N MET A 232 -14.08 12.37 -5.88
CA MET A 232 -12.72 12.94 -5.94
C MET A 232 -11.64 11.84 -5.94
N ARG A 233 -11.78 10.83 -5.06
CA ARG A 233 -10.85 9.70 -5.00
C ARG A 233 -10.81 8.92 -6.32
N ARG A 234 -11.95 8.69 -6.97
CA ARG A 234 -12.03 8.02 -8.28
C ARG A 234 -11.39 8.86 -9.37
N ASP A 235 -11.68 10.15 -9.41
CA ASP A 235 -11.16 11.06 -10.42
C ASP A 235 -9.63 11.17 -10.34
N PHE A 236 -9.06 11.21 -9.13
CA PHE A 236 -7.61 11.16 -8.93
C PHE A 236 -6.99 9.84 -9.39
N ARG A 237 -7.66 8.69 -9.20
CA ARG A 237 -7.17 7.40 -9.72
C ARG A 237 -7.16 7.39 -11.25
N GLU A 238 -8.20 7.90 -11.90
CA GLU A 238 -8.24 8.00 -13.36
C GLU A 238 -7.17 8.96 -13.91
N MET A 239 -6.97 10.11 -13.27
CA MET A 239 -5.88 11.02 -13.62
C MET A 239 -4.51 10.36 -13.49
N ALA A 240 -4.27 9.59 -12.42
CA ALA A 240 -3.03 8.84 -12.25
C ALA A 240 -2.84 7.78 -13.35
N ARG A 241 -3.90 7.09 -13.78
CA ARG A 241 -3.88 6.13 -14.89
C ARG A 241 -3.52 6.82 -16.21
N LEU A 242 -4.23 7.91 -16.56
CA LEU A 242 -3.97 8.68 -17.77
C LEU A 242 -2.55 9.29 -17.78
N GLY A 243 -2.06 9.74 -16.62
CA GLY A 243 -0.69 10.21 -16.45
C GLY A 243 0.34 9.13 -16.80
N LYS A 244 0.16 7.90 -16.34
CA LYS A 244 1.01 6.75 -16.70
C LYS A 244 0.97 6.44 -18.20
N GLU A 245 -0.21 6.46 -18.82
CA GLU A 245 -0.36 6.24 -20.26
C GLU A 245 0.34 7.32 -21.09
N MET A 246 0.20 8.60 -20.70
CA MET A 246 0.91 9.69 -21.38
C MET A 246 2.42 9.60 -21.19
N GLN A 247 2.89 9.17 -20.02
CA GLN A 247 4.30 8.98 -19.76
C GLN A 247 4.88 7.82 -20.59
N GLU A 248 4.18 6.70 -20.69
CA GLU A 248 4.56 5.57 -21.57
C GLU A 248 4.74 6.05 -23.01
N ARG A 249 3.75 6.78 -23.54
CA ARG A 249 3.81 7.30 -24.92
C ARG A 249 5.00 8.24 -25.15
N ARG A 250 5.35 9.04 -24.15
CA ARG A 250 6.53 9.92 -24.20
C ARG A 250 7.83 9.11 -24.15
N ASP A 251 7.94 8.18 -23.21
CA ASP A 251 9.14 7.36 -23.05
C ASP A 251 9.40 6.45 -24.27
N ASN A 252 8.32 5.98 -24.92
CA ASN A 252 8.34 5.11 -26.09
C ASN A 252 8.12 5.86 -27.41
N GLN A 253 8.22 7.20 -27.44
CA GLN A 253 8.00 8.00 -28.64
C GLN A 253 8.81 7.50 -29.85
N HIS A 254 10.06 7.06 -29.61
CA HIS A 254 10.94 6.48 -30.62
C HIS A 254 10.39 5.18 -31.25
N VAL A 255 9.73 4.33 -30.45
CA VAL A 255 9.03 3.12 -30.94
C VAL A 255 7.83 3.51 -31.80
N TYR A 256 7.02 4.46 -31.33
CA TYR A 256 5.86 4.96 -32.07
C TYR A 256 6.22 5.60 -33.41
N VAL A 257 7.31 6.36 -33.47
CA VAL A 257 7.84 6.91 -34.73
C VAL A 257 8.27 5.78 -35.66
N ALA A 258 9.02 4.80 -35.17
CA ALA A 258 9.47 3.68 -35.98
C ALA A 258 8.32 2.77 -36.46
N VAL A 259 7.24 2.63 -35.69
CA VAL A 259 6.00 1.96 -36.14
C VAL A 259 5.33 2.72 -37.30
N LYS A 260 5.36 4.07 -37.29
CA LYS A 260 4.86 4.89 -38.40
C LYS A 260 5.75 4.80 -39.65
N GLU A 261 7.05 4.61 -39.47
CA GLU A 261 8.02 4.46 -40.56
C GLU A 261 8.01 3.05 -41.18
N LEU A 262 7.40 2.06 -40.51
CA LEU A 262 7.29 0.69 -41.01
C LEU A 262 6.43 0.63 -42.28
N LYS A 263 6.95 0.02 -43.35
CA LYS A 263 6.20 -0.18 -44.59
C LYS A 263 5.08 -1.19 -44.36
N LYS A 264 3.87 -0.88 -44.81
CA LYS A 264 2.71 -1.77 -44.70
C LYS A 264 2.22 -2.19 -46.08
N PRO A 265 3.03 -2.94 -46.85
CA PRO A 265 2.66 -3.28 -48.22
C PRO A 265 1.42 -4.14 -48.23
N LYS A 266 0.57 -3.92 -49.23
CA LYS A 266 -0.59 -4.78 -49.49
C LYS A 266 -0.11 -6.13 -50.05
N ILE A 267 -0.96 -7.16 -49.99
CA ILE A 267 -0.63 -8.50 -50.53
C ILE A 267 -0.18 -8.42 -52.01
N ALA A 268 -0.84 -7.58 -52.81
CA ALA A 268 -0.48 -7.37 -54.21
C ALA A 268 0.94 -6.79 -54.39
N GLU A 269 1.43 -6.04 -53.41
CA GLU A 269 2.77 -5.42 -53.42
C GLU A 269 3.86 -6.38 -52.94
N LEU A 270 3.50 -7.51 -52.32
CA LEU A 270 4.48 -8.54 -51.91
C LEU A 270 5.12 -9.25 -53.11
N ILE A 271 4.36 -9.45 -54.19
CA ILE A 271 4.84 -10.11 -55.41
C ILE A 271 6.04 -9.37 -56.01
N PRO A 272 5.94 -8.08 -56.38
CA PRO A 272 7.09 -7.34 -56.90
C PRO A 272 8.21 -7.20 -55.86
N LEU A 273 7.86 -7.03 -54.58
CA LEU A 273 8.84 -6.86 -53.50
C LEU A 273 9.77 -8.07 -53.33
N LEU A 274 9.22 -9.29 -53.38
CA LEU A 274 9.98 -10.53 -53.19
C LEU A 274 10.54 -11.09 -54.50
N SER A 275 9.81 -10.99 -55.61
CA SER A 275 10.22 -11.64 -56.87
C SER A 275 11.52 -11.08 -57.46
N GLU A 276 11.80 -9.78 -57.32
CA GLU A 276 13.03 -9.16 -57.84
C GLU A 276 14.31 -9.68 -57.14
N PRO A 277 14.42 -9.63 -55.79
CA PRO A 277 15.54 -10.25 -55.09
C PRO A 277 15.67 -11.74 -55.38
N LEU A 278 14.55 -12.47 -55.39
CA LEU A 278 14.51 -13.92 -55.54
C LEU A 278 15.05 -14.38 -56.90
N LYS A 279 14.61 -13.74 -57.99
CA LYS A 279 15.11 -14.03 -59.35
C LYS A 279 16.61 -13.81 -59.46
N LYS A 280 17.13 -12.72 -58.89
CA LYS A 280 18.59 -12.44 -58.87
C LYS A 280 19.38 -13.51 -58.13
N ALA A 281 18.78 -14.13 -57.11
CA ALA A 281 19.40 -15.20 -56.33
C ALA A 281 19.29 -16.60 -56.98
N GLY A 282 18.60 -16.73 -58.12
CA GLY A 282 18.37 -18.00 -58.82
C GLY A 282 17.06 -18.71 -58.47
N TYR A 283 16.15 -18.05 -57.75
CA TYR A 283 14.81 -18.59 -57.50
C TYR A 283 13.84 -18.09 -58.57
N ILE A 284 13.35 -19.00 -59.39
CA ILE A 284 12.44 -18.73 -60.50
C ILE A 284 11.02 -19.15 -60.15
N GLU A 285 10.06 -18.74 -60.98
CA GLU A 285 8.64 -19.07 -60.80
C GLU A 285 8.15 -18.78 -59.37
N PHE A 286 8.37 -17.56 -58.87
CA PHE A 286 7.78 -17.17 -57.59
C PHE A 286 6.27 -16.93 -57.73
N HIS A 287 5.47 -17.52 -56.85
CA HIS A 287 4.03 -17.28 -56.76
C HIS A 287 3.57 -17.26 -55.31
N LEU A 288 2.46 -16.54 -55.07
CA LEU A 288 1.77 -16.49 -53.78
C LEU A 288 0.52 -17.35 -53.86
N ASP A 289 0.26 -18.08 -52.79
CA ASP A 289 -0.96 -18.85 -52.59
C ASP A 289 -2.13 -17.94 -52.22
N LYS A 290 -3.33 -18.52 -52.15
CA LYS A 290 -4.51 -17.81 -51.65
C LYS A 290 -4.27 -17.38 -50.20
N PRO A 291 -4.57 -16.12 -49.84
CA PRO A 291 -4.40 -15.64 -48.48
C PRO A 291 -5.40 -16.32 -47.53
N GLU A 292 -4.93 -16.67 -46.34
CA GLU A 292 -5.74 -17.14 -45.23
C GLU A 292 -6.12 -15.94 -44.35
N MET A 293 -7.42 -15.61 -44.33
CA MET A 293 -7.96 -14.51 -43.54
C MET A 293 -8.52 -15.04 -42.22
N GLY A 294 -7.80 -14.83 -41.12
CA GLY A 294 -8.21 -15.22 -39.78
C GLY A 294 -8.05 -14.08 -38.77
N ARG A 295 -7.60 -14.41 -37.55
CA ARG A 295 -7.16 -13.39 -36.57
C ARG A 295 -5.97 -12.58 -37.08
N ASP A 296 -5.12 -13.23 -37.86
CA ASP A 296 -4.00 -12.65 -38.59
C ASP A 296 -4.13 -13.03 -40.08
N VAL A 297 -3.44 -12.29 -40.95
CA VAL A 297 -3.38 -12.59 -42.38
C VAL A 297 -2.12 -13.41 -42.67
N TYR A 298 -2.29 -14.57 -43.31
CA TYR A 298 -1.20 -15.42 -43.76
C TYR A 298 -1.23 -15.61 -45.26
N VAL A 299 -0.06 -15.70 -45.88
CA VAL A 299 0.08 -15.96 -47.32
C VAL A 299 1.18 -16.99 -47.53
N GLY A 300 0.83 -18.11 -48.17
CA GLY A 300 1.81 -19.09 -48.64
C GLY A 300 2.56 -18.58 -49.86
N PHE A 301 3.78 -19.02 -50.05
CA PHE A 301 4.55 -18.76 -51.26
C PHE A 301 5.31 -19.99 -51.70
N SER A 302 5.63 -20.05 -52.99
CA SER A 302 6.52 -21.05 -53.54
C SER A 302 7.39 -20.53 -54.67
N CYS A 303 8.51 -21.21 -54.89
CA CYS A 303 9.43 -20.96 -55.99
C CYS A 303 10.27 -22.21 -56.32
N LEU A 304 10.94 -22.19 -57.47
CA LEU A 304 11.89 -23.22 -57.90
C LEU A 304 13.32 -22.69 -57.79
N ASP A 305 14.25 -23.49 -57.26
CA ASP A 305 15.68 -23.17 -57.31
C ASP A 305 16.27 -23.64 -58.64
N SER A 306 16.74 -22.70 -59.47
CA SER A 306 17.32 -23.01 -60.78
C SER A 306 18.79 -23.40 -60.70
N LYS A 307 19.40 -23.36 -59.52
CA LYS A 307 20.83 -23.64 -59.31
C LYS A 307 21.07 -25.08 -58.90
N SER A 308 21.52 -25.89 -59.87
CA SER A 308 21.83 -27.30 -59.67
C SER A 308 22.96 -27.57 -58.69
N GLU A 309 23.81 -26.58 -58.44
CA GLU A 309 24.97 -26.66 -57.55
C GLU A 309 24.63 -26.57 -56.06
N ARG A 310 23.43 -26.10 -55.71
CA ARG A 310 23.00 -25.96 -54.30
C ARG A 310 22.41 -27.25 -53.77
N ASP A 311 22.80 -27.61 -52.56
CA ASP A 311 22.09 -28.62 -51.79
C ASP A 311 20.81 -28.05 -51.15
N ASP A 312 19.92 -28.94 -50.72
CA ASP A 312 18.65 -28.60 -50.05
C ASP A 312 18.83 -27.59 -48.90
N ASN A 313 19.83 -27.80 -48.04
CA ASN A 313 20.06 -26.95 -46.87
C ASN A 313 20.51 -25.54 -47.29
N GLU A 314 21.36 -25.45 -48.31
CA GLU A 314 21.83 -24.18 -48.87
C GLU A 314 20.70 -23.40 -49.53
N SER A 315 19.84 -24.06 -50.30
CA SER A 315 18.65 -23.45 -50.92
C SER A 315 17.71 -22.89 -49.85
N ARG A 316 17.35 -23.67 -48.82
CA ARG A 316 16.48 -23.20 -47.74
C ARG A 316 17.06 -22.02 -46.98
N LYS A 317 18.34 -22.09 -46.61
CA LYS A 317 19.00 -21.02 -45.84
C LYS A 317 19.13 -19.72 -46.64
N THR A 318 19.52 -19.83 -47.90
CA THR A 318 19.64 -18.67 -48.79
C THR A 318 18.27 -18.02 -49.02
N LEU A 319 17.25 -18.83 -49.32
CA LEU A 319 15.89 -18.32 -49.52
C LEU A 319 15.34 -17.64 -48.27
N LYS A 320 15.50 -18.29 -47.10
CA LYS A 320 15.08 -17.72 -45.82
C LYS A 320 15.75 -16.38 -45.55
N LYS A 321 17.08 -16.32 -45.69
CA LYS A 321 17.85 -15.09 -45.48
C LYS A 321 17.37 -13.96 -46.39
N LEU A 322 17.05 -14.29 -47.64
CA LEU A 322 16.57 -13.30 -48.60
C LEU A 322 15.19 -12.76 -48.20
N VAL A 323 14.23 -13.65 -47.95
CA VAL A 323 12.86 -13.28 -47.53
C VAL A 323 12.90 -12.47 -46.23
N ASP A 324 13.65 -12.93 -45.23
CA ASP A 324 13.80 -12.21 -43.95
C ASP A 324 14.39 -10.80 -44.16
N SER A 325 15.42 -10.67 -45.01
CA SER A 325 16.05 -9.37 -45.30
C SER A 325 15.15 -8.42 -46.08
N THR A 326 14.39 -8.93 -47.05
CA THR A 326 13.48 -8.13 -47.88
C THR A 326 12.28 -7.64 -47.07
N LEU A 327 11.78 -8.45 -46.14
CA LEU A 327 10.61 -8.12 -45.34
C LEU A 327 10.94 -7.36 -44.06
N GLU A 328 12.21 -7.24 -43.67
CA GLU A 328 12.68 -6.65 -42.40
C GLU A 328 12.05 -5.27 -42.10
N GLU A 329 11.90 -4.41 -43.11
CA GLU A 329 11.34 -3.06 -42.97
C GLU A 329 9.82 -2.98 -43.14
N THR A 330 9.16 -4.13 -43.30
CA THR A 330 7.72 -4.24 -43.53
C THR A 330 6.99 -4.80 -42.31
N ASN A 331 5.66 -4.80 -42.35
CA ASN A 331 4.83 -5.50 -41.37
C ASN A 331 4.66 -7.02 -41.63
N TRP A 332 5.41 -7.60 -42.56
CA TRP A 332 5.35 -9.03 -42.89
C TRP A 332 6.55 -9.80 -42.33
N ARG A 333 6.37 -11.02 -41.84
CA ARG A 333 7.49 -11.90 -41.43
C ARG A 333 7.28 -13.32 -41.91
N LEU A 334 8.39 -13.99 -42.24
CA LEU A 334 8.42 -15.43 -42.43
C LEU A 334 7.99 -16.12 -41.13
N MET A 335 7.14 -17.12 -41.26
CA MET A 335 6.65 -17.92 -40.14
C MET A 335 7.74 -18.86 -39.60
N SER A 336 7.58 -19.31 -38.36
CA SER A 336 8.57 -20.12 -37.65
C SER A 336 8.65 -21.57 -38.14
N ASP A 337 7.63 -22.04 -38.87
CA ASP A 337 7.63 -23.30 -39.61
C ASP A 337 8.69 -23.31 -40.74
N GLY A 338 9.16 -22.13 -41.15
CA GLY A 338 10.31 -21.98 -42.02
C GLY A 338 10.01 -22.27 -43.47
N ILE A 339 11.00 -22.82 -44.16
CA ILE A 339 10.94 -23.11 -45.60
C ILE A 339 11.12 -24.60 -45.80
N SER A 340 10.18 -25.21 -46.51
CA SER A 340 10.28 -26.61 -46.91
C SER A 340 10.90 -26.70 -48.29
N TYR A 341 11.61 -27.79 -48.55
CA TYR A 341 12.22 -28.10 -49.84
C TYR A 341 11.82 -29.50 -50.26
N ARG A 342 11.50 -29.67 -51.55
CA ARG A 342 11.26 -30.98 -52.16
C ARG A 342 11.61 -30.93 -53.65
N LEU A 343 12.66 -31.64 -54.06
CA LEU A 343 13.05 -31.79 -55.47
C LEU A 343 13.21 -30.44 -56.21
N GLY A 344 13.85 -29.44 -55.58
CA GLY A 344 14.04 -28.11 -56.15
C GLY A 344 12.86 -27.15 -55.97
N TYR A 345 11.71 -27.62 -55.48
CA TYR A 345 10.56 -26.78 -55.13
C TYR A 345 10.62 -26.37 -53.66
N LEU A 346 10.59 -25.06 -53.40
CA LEU A 346 10.57 -24.49 -52.07
C LEU A 346 9.24 -23.82 -51.79
N ASN A 347 8.74 -23.99 -50.57
CA ASN A 347 7.55 -23.29 -50.10
C ASN A 347 7.74 -22.77 -48.67
N GLY A 348 6.97 -21.74 -48.32
CA GLY A 348 6.96 -21.15 -46.99
C GLY A 348 5.72 -20.28 -46.78
N ARG A 349 5.59 -19.71 -45.57
CA ARG A 349 4.46 -18.84 -45.23
C ARG A 349 4.93 -17.53 -44.62
N VAL A 350 4.27 -16.44 -44.98
CA VAL A 350 4.46 -15.13 -44.36
C VAL A 350 3.20 -14.69 -43.62
N ARG A 351 3.38 -14.01 -42.49
CA ARG A 351 2.31 -13.44 -41.65
C ARG A 351 2.41 -11.92 -41.65
N ALA A 352 1.27 -11.24 -41.77
CA ALA A 352 1.16 -9.80 -41.53
C ALA A 352 0.89 -9.50 -40.05
N TYR A 353 1.50 -8.43 -39.54
CA TYR A 353 1.19 -7.83 -38.25
C TYR A 353 0.44 -6.51 -38.46
N GLU A 354 -0.72 -6.36 -37.83
CA GLU A 354 -1.58 -5.18 -37.98
C GLU A 354 -1.89 -4.49 -36.64
N GLY A 355 -1.90 -5.25 -35.53
CA GLY A 355 -2.13 -4.72 -34.19
C GLY A 355 -1.03 -3.77 -33.71
N GLU A 356 -1.41 -2.72 -32.97
CA GLU A 356 -0.47 -1.71 -32.48
C GLU A 356 0.65 -2.33 -31.63
N GLU A 357 0.31 -3.24 -30.71
CA GLU A 357 1.29 -3.94 -29.87
C GLU A 357 2.20 -4.88 -30.66
N ASP A 358 1.66 -5.56 -31.67
CA ASP A 358 2.45 -6.44 -32.52
C ASP A 358 3.47 -5.67 -33.37
N LEU A 359 3.05 -4.52 -33.90
CA LEU A 359 3.94 -3.61 -34.62
C LEU A 359 5.02 -3.02 -33.70
N LYS A 360 4.67 -2.64 -32.47
CA LYS A 360 5.66 -2.20 -31.46
C LYS A 360 6.69 -3.30 -31.19
N ASN A 361 6.23 -4.52 -30.94
CA ASN A 361 7.10 -5.67 -30.68
C ASN A 361 8.02 -5.99 -31.86
N LEU A 362 7.49 -5.88 -33.08
CA LEU A 362 8.25 -6.10 -34.31
C LEU A 362 9.37 -5.07 -34.49
N VAL A 363 9.09 -3.80 -34.19
CA VAL A 363 10.06 -2.70 -34.23
C VAL A 363 11.10 -2.79 -33.11
N ILE A 364 10.70 -3.19 -31.89
CA ILE A 364 11.62 -3.40 -30.77
C ILE A 364 12.60 -4.56 -31.08
N LYS A 365 12.08 -5.65 -31.66
CA LYS A 365 12.90 -6.81 -32.05
C LYS A 365 13.85 -6.53 -33.22
N SER A 366 13.47 -5.66 -34.16
CA SER A 366 14.30 -5.37 -35.35
C SER A 366 15.52 -4.50 -35.07
N LYS A 367 15.69 -3.98 -33.83
CA LYS A 367 16.85 -3.17 -33.37
C LYS A 367 17.19 -1.92 -34.21
N LYS A 368 16.41 -1.59 -35.25
CA LYS A 368 16.51 -0.33 -36.04
C LYS A 368 15.78 0.83 -35.35
N LEU A 369 15.85 0.91 -34.02
CA LEU A 369 15.32 2.06 -33.30
C LEU A 369 16.33 3.20 -33.43
N LYS A 370 15.89 4.34 -33.98
CA LYS A 370 16.67 5.58 -33.88
C LYS A 370 17.05 5.78 -32.41
N PRO A 371 18.31 6.12 -32.10
CA PRO A 371 18.76 6.24 -30.72
C PRO A 371 17.80 7.18 -29.98
N LYS A 372 17.37 6.75 -28.79
CA LYS A 372 16.52 7.55 -27.90
C LYS A 372 17.14 8.94 -27.88
N ARG A 373 16.43 9.96 -28.39
CA ARG A 373 16.79 11.34 -28.11
C ARG A 373 16.69 11.43 -26.60
N ILE A 374 17.83 11.35 -25.91
CA ILE A 374 17.91 11.63 -24.49
C ILE A 374 17.55 13.11 -24.42
N SER A 375 16.26 13.43 -24.23
CA SER A 375 15.94 14.69 -23.60
C SER A 375 16.69 14.66 -22.29
N ARG A 376 17.64 15.57 -22.12
CA ARG A 376 18.24 15.88 -20.82
C ARG A 376 17.09 16.24 -19.88
N SER A 377 16.50 15.26 -19.22
CA SER A 377 15.42 15.51 -18.25
C SER A 377 15.29 14.40 -17.21
N LYS A 378 16.30 13.53 -17.04
CA LYS A 378 16.33 12.55 -15.94
C LYS A 378 17.39 12.84 -14.88
N ALA A 379 17.95 14.05 -14.83
CA ALA A 379 18.88 14.47 -13.77
C ALA A 379 18.42 15.67 -12.94
N ASP A 380 17.36 16.41 -13.31
CA ASP A 380 17.02 17.68 -12.62
C ASP A 380 15.50 17.92 -12.42
N ASN A 381 14.69 16.87 -12.23
CA ASN A 381 13.26 17.06 -11.88
C ASN A 381 13.07 17.25 -10.36
N ALA A 382 13.76 18.23 -9.79
CA ALA A 382 13.19 19.00 -8.70
C ALA A 382 12.35 20.09 -9.37
N TYR A 383 11.07 20.21 -9.05
CA TYR A 383 10.22 21.29 -9.57
C TYR A 383 10.74 22.62 -8.99
N ARG A 384 11.67 23.28 -9.69
CA ARG A 384 12.22 24.56 -9.29
C ARG A 384 11.34 25.68 -9.83
N ILE A 385 10.58 26.32 -8.95
CA ILE A 385 9.87 27.55 -9.26
C ILE A 385 10.79 28.71 -8.85
N LYS A 386 10.97 29.69 -9.74
CA LYS A 386 11.69 30.93 -9.42
C LYS A 386 10.71 31.93 -8.85
N ASP A 387 11.05 32.53 -7.70
CA ASP A 387 10.30 33.66 -7.18
C ASP A 387 10.54 34.94 -8.01
N LYS A 388 9.84 36.03 -7.66
CA LYS A 388 9.95 37.31 -8.37
C LYS A 388 11.34 37.96 -8.25
N ASP A 389 12.17 37.49 -7.32
CA ASP A 389 13.55 37.94 -7.10
C ASP A 389 14.59 36.98 -7.70
N GLY A 390 14.14 35.97 -8.45
CA GLY A 390 14.98 35.03 -9.19
C GLY A 390 15.61 33.92 -8.34
N ARG A 391 15.18 33.73 -7.08
CA ARG A 391 15.67 32.64 -6.22
C ARG A 391 14.92 31.35 -6.52
N GLU A 392 15.67 30.26 -6.65
CA GLU A 392 15.11 28.94 -6.93
C GLU A 392 14.56 28.31 -5.66
N ILE A 393 13.25 28.00 -5.65
CA ILE A 393 12.58 27.26 -4.59
C ILE A 393 12.40 25.82 -5.08
N ILE A 394 12.92 24.87 -4.31
CA ILE A 394 12.71 23.43 -4.53
C ILE A 394 11.39 23.06 -3.86
N LEU A 395 10.42 22.55 -4.63
CA LEU A 395 9.21 21.89 -4.10
C LEU A 395 9.53 20.47 -3.63
#